data_AF-A0A165NBD4-F1
#
_entry.id   AF-A0A165NBD4-F1
#
_cell.length_a   1.000
_cell.length_b   1.000
_cell.length_c   1.000
_cell.angle_alpha   90.00
_cell.angle_beta   90.00
_cell.angle_gamma   90.00
#
_symmetry.space_group_name_H-M   'P 1'
#
loop_
_entity.id
_entity.type
_entity.pdbx_description
1 polymer ?
#
loop_
_entity_poly.entity_id
_entity_poly.type
_entity_poly.pdbx_seq_one_letter_code
_entity_poly.pdbx_strand_id
1 'polypeptide(L)'
;MARNEAKILSLLRYSLTRKGVAKTQYYIGDEGEEYALNDAFCLLKSKNDVWKVLYIERGVPSQEAQHASFRNAVTDFYWRLIRKDTPWDFRTEWEKETGDTL
;
A
#
# COMPACT_ATOMS: atom_id res chain seq x y z
N MET A 1 6.54 9.69 17.66
CA MET A 1 6.22 10.35 16.38
C MET A 1 6.49 11.84 16.49
N ALA A 2 7.25 12.40 15.55
CA ALA A 2 7.46 13.84 15.49
C ALA A 2 6.14 14.54 15.09
N ARG A 3 5.85 15.75 15.62
CA ARG A 3 4.59 16.50 15.37
C ARG A 3 4.24 16.65 13.87
N ASN A 4 5.25 16.67 12.99
CA ASN A 4 5.06 16.74 11.55
C ASN A 4 4.58 15.43 10.92
N GLU A 5 4.96 14.27 11.44
CA GLU A 5 4.56 12.96 10.89
C GLU A 5 3.06 12.73 11.09
N ALA A 6 2.55 13.00 12.28
CA ALA A 6 1.12 12.88 12.58
C ALA A 6 0.26 13.76 11.67
N LYS A 7 0.72 14.97 11.35
CA LYS A 7 0.05 15.87 10.40
C LYS A 7 0.05 15.30 8.98
N ILE A 8 1.19 14.78 8.51
CA ILE A 8 1.30 14.17 7.18
C ILE A 8 0.41 12.93 7.07
N LEU A 9 0.40 12.05 8.09
CA LEU A 9 -0.46 10.87 8.11
C LEU A 9 -1.96 11.26 8.12
N SER A 10 -2.32 12.33 8.82
CA SER A 10 -3.70 12.84 8.79
C SER A 10 -4.10 13.33 7.40
N LEU A 11 -3.20 14.08 6.72
CA LEU A 11 -3.41 14.54 5.34
C LEU A 11 -3.48 13.38 4.34
N LEU A 12 -2.67 12.35 4.51
CA LEU A 12 -2.68 11.14 3.71
C LEU A 12 -4.03 10.42 3.82
N ARG A 13 -4.49 10.13 5.04
CA ARG A 13 -5.78 9.47 5.29
C ARG A 13 -6.95 10.25 4.70
N TYR A 14 -6.94 11.59 4.85
CA TYR A 14 -7.93 12.47 4.24
C TYR A 14 -7.91 12.37 2.71
N SER A 15 -6.73 12.42 2.10
CA SER A 15 -6.55 12.35 0.64
C SER A 15 -7.01 11.01 0.06
N LEU A 16 -6.68 9.89 0.72
CA LEU A 16 -7.13 8.55 0.36
C LEU A 16 -8.65 8.41 0.44
N THR A 17 -9.26 8.93 1.51
CA THR A 17 -10.72 8.95 1.67
C THR A 17 -11.38 9.73 0.53
N ARG A 18 -10.84 10.90 0.17
CA ARG A 18 -11.34 11.72 -0.95
C ARG A 18 -11.23 11.00 -2.30
N LYS A 19 -10.26 10.09 -2.45
CA LYS A 19 -10.08 9.27 -3.66
C LYS A 19 -10.93 8.00 -3.67
N GLY A 20 -11.72 7.76 -2.62
CA GLY A 20 -12.60 6.60 -2.51
C GLY A 20 -11.88 5.32 -2.07
N VAL A 21 -10.66 5.41 -1.55
CA VAL A 21 -9.94 4.26 -1.00
C VAL A 21 -10.57 3.87 0.34
N ALA A 22 -11.08 2.66 0.44
CA ALA A 22 -11.68 2.15 1.67
C ALA A 22 -10.61 1.88 2.74
N LYS A 23 -10.96 2.08 4.02
CA LYS A 23 -10.04 1.84 5.14
C LYS A 23 -9.57 0.39 5.25
N THR A 24 -10.33 -0.55 4.69
CA THR A 24 -9.95 -1.97 4.62
C THR A 24 -8.84 -2.25 3.61
N GLN A 25 -8.63 -1.37 2.64
CA GLN A 25 -7.62 -1.56 1.59
C GLN A 25 -6.21 -1.14 2.03
N TYR A 26 -6.06 -0.55 3.21
CA TYR A 26 -4.76 -0.07 3.65
C TYR A 26 -4.53 -0.06 5.16
N TYR A 27 -3.27 -0.17 5.53
CA TYR A 27 -2.79 -0.12 6.91
C TYR A 27 -1.60 0.82 7.05
N ILE A 28 -1.49 1.46 8.21
CA ILE A 28 -0.36 2.33 8.56
C ILE A 28 -0.03 2.08 10.02
N GLY A 29 1.18 1.60 10.30
CA GLY A 29 1.59 1.20 11.65
C GLY A 29 3.04 0.77 11.74
N ASP A 30 3.35 -0.03 12.76
CA ASP A 30 4.67 -0.60 12.97
C ASP A 30 4.78 -1.98 12.29
N GLU A 31 5.99 -2.34 11.86
CA GLU A 31 6.29 -3.66 11.29
C GLU A 31 6.07 -4.79 12.31
N GLY A 32 5.36 -5.84 11.90
CA GLY A 32 4.97 -6.99 12.72
C GLY A 32 3.47 -7.11 12.96
N GLU A 33 2.71 -6.03 12.77
CA GLU A 33 1.26 -5.98 13.04
C GLU A 33 0.42 -6.25 11.78
N GLU A 34 1.03 -6.24 10.60
CA GLU A 34 0.37 -6.35 9.29
C GLU A 34 -0.06 -7.77 8.91
N TYR A 35 0.50 -8.81 9.54
CA TYR A 35 0.27 -10.21 9.13
C TYR A 35 -1.16 -10.72 9.35
N ALA A 36 -1.96 -10.01 10.15
CA ALA A 36 -3.39 -10.30 10.33
C ALA A 36 -4.27 -9.71 9.22
N LEU A 37 -3.69 -8.92 8.31
CA LEU A 37 -4.41 -8.26 7.22
C LEU A 37 -4.46 -9.16 6.00
N ASN A 38 -5.53 -9.01 5.22
CA ASN A 38 -5.66 -9.61 3.90
C ASN A 38 -6.02 -8.52 2.90
N ASP A 39 -5.35 -8.55 1.76
CA ASP A 39 -5.62 -7.71 0.59
C ASP A 39 -5.52 -6.20 0.89
N ALA A 40 -4.43 -5.82 1.57
CA ALA A 40 -4.19 -4.45 2.02
C ALA A 40 -2.77 -3.96 1.71
N PHE A 41 -2.67 -2.72 1.23
CA PHE A 41 -1.39 -2.01 1.17
C PHE A 41 -1.00 -1.50 2.55
N CYS A 42 0.25 -1.73 2.95
CA CYS A 42 0.76 -1.35 4.25
C CYS A 42 1.87 -0.31 4.10
N LEU A 43 1.81 0.74 4.93
CA LEU A 43 2.92 1.67 5.20
C LEU A 43 3.43 1.41 6.61
N LEU A 44 4.61 0.81 6.72
CA LEU A 44 5.14 0.29 7.97
C LEU A 44 6.39 1.03 8.38
N LYS A 45 6.52 1.33 9.68
CA LYS A 45 7.77 1.77 10.27
C LYS A 45 8.55 0.55 10.77
N SER A 46 9.75 0.35 10.22
CA SER A 46 10.67 -0.69 10.69
C SER A 46 11.46 -0.22 11.91
N LYS A 47 12.00 -1.19 12.67
CA LYS A 47 12.83 -0.94 13.86
C LYS A 47 14.14 -0.20 13.57
N ASN A 48 14.60 -0.22 12.31
CA ASN A 48 15.83 0.44 11.87
C ASN A 48 15.58 1.85 11.29
N ASP A 49 14.46 2.50 11.63
CA ASP A 49 14.02 3.79 11.07
C ASP A 49 13.85 3.82 9.53
N VAL A 50 13.74 2.63 8.91
CA VAL A 50 13.38 2.47 7.50
C VAL A 50 11.86 2.33 7.38
N TRP A 51 11.28 2.94 6.35
CA TRP A 51 9.86 2.80 6.04
C TRP A 51 9.66 1.75 4.95
N LYS A 52 8.67 0.87 5.14
CA LYS A 52 8.31 -0.16 4.16
C LYS A 52 6.94 0.14 3.56
N VAL A 53 6.82 -0.06 2.26
CA VAL A 53 5.55 -0.06 1.53
C VAL A 53 5.41 -1.44 0.90
N LEU A 54 4.36 -2.16 1.25
CA LEU A 54 4.12 -3.53 0.74
C LEU A 54 2.64 -3.79 0.58
N TYR A 55 2.29 -4.86 -0.13
CA TYR A 55 0.94 -5.38 -0.24
C TYR A 55 0.87 -6.75 0.45
N ILE A 56 -0.10 -6.93 1.36
CA ILE A 56 -0.36 -8.24 1.96
C ILE A 56 -1.40 -8.95 1.10
N GLU A 57 -0.99 -10.02 0.42
CA GLU A 57 -1.86 -10.88 -0.37
C GLU A 57 -2.04 -12.20 0.38
N ARG A 58 -3.26 -12.49 0.86
CA ARG A 58 -3.58 -13.72 1.61
C ARG A 58 -2.60 -14.01 2.78
N GLY A 59 -2.26 -12.97 3.54
CA GLY A 59 -1.31 -13.05 4.67
C GLY A 59 0.17 -13.10 4.27
N VAL A 60 0.49 -13.03 2.97
CA VAL A 60 1.86 -13.05 2.45
C VAL A 60 2.28 -11.66 1.95
N PRO A 61 3.41 -11.10 2.42
CA PRO A 61 3.94 -9.85 1.87
C PRO A 61 4.38 -9.97 0.42
N SER A 62 4.04 -8.97 -0.38
CA SER A 62 4.41 -8.81 -1.78
C SER A 62 4.68 -7.35 -2.13
N GLN A 63 5.30 -7.11 -3.29
CA GLN A 63 5.55 -5.77 -3.84
C GLN A 63 6.29 -4.80 -2.88
N GLU A 64 7.18 -5.34 -2.04
CA GLU A 64 7.89 -4.57 -1.03
C GLU A 64 8.81 -3.51 -1.64
N ALA A 65 8.72 -2.29 -1.11
CA ALA A 65 9.65 -1.20 -1.32
C ALA A 65 10.09 -0.60 0.01
N GLN A 66 11.37 -0.29 0.13
CA GLN A 66 11.96 0.30 1.33
C GLN A 66 12.41 1.73 1.05
N HIS A 67 12.20 2.60 2.05
CA HIS A 67 12.43 4.03 1.94
C HIS A 67 13.11 4.54 3.21
N ALA A 68 14.28 5.16 3.07
CA ALA A 68 14.93 5.86 4.18
C ALA A 68 14.18 7.15 4.58
N SER A 69 13.39 7.71 3.66
CA SER A 69 12.62 8.94 3.87
C SER A 69 11.14 8.64 4.06
N PHE A 70 10.59 9.06 5.20
CA PHE A 70 9.16 9.01 5.49
C PHE A 70 8.32 9.66 4.37
N ARG A 71 8.78 10.80 3.83
CA ARG A 71 8.05 11.52 2.78
C ARG A 71 7.99 10.73 1.47
N ASN A 72 9.06 10.03 1.14
CA ASN A 72 9.10 9.19 -0.06
C ASN A 72 8.19 7.96 0.11
N ALA A 73 8.23 7.33 1.29
CA ALA A 73 7.35 6.22 1.63
C ALA A 73 5.86 6.60 1.52
N VAL A 74 5.47 7.74 2.10
CA VAL A 74 4.09 8.26 2.01
C VAL A 74 3.68 8.53 0.57
N THR A 75 4.58 9.05 -0.25
CA THR A 75 4.31 9.36 -1.66
C THR A 75 4.11 8.10 -2.48
N ASP A 76 5.02 7.12 -2.35
CA ASP A 76 4.91 5.80 -3.00
C ASP A 76 3.64 5.07 -2.56
N PHE A 77 3.37 5.02 -1.26
CA PHE A 77 2.17 4.41 -0.70
C PHE A 77 0.89 5.02 -1.25
N TYR A 78 0.78 6.36 -1.25
CA TYR A 78 -0.36 7.04 -1.83
C TYR A 78 -0.52 6.69 -3.31
N TRP A 79 0.57 6.77 -4.09
CA TRP A 79 0.57 6.46 -5.52
C TRP A 79 0.08 5.04 -5.80
N ARG A 80 0.57 4.03 -5.08
CA ARG A 80 0.13 2.62 -5.26
C ARG A 80 -1.35 2.42 -4.97
N LEU A 81 -1.88 3.07 -3.93
CA LEU A 81 -3.29 2.96 -3.57
C LEU A 81 -4.25 3.64 -4.56
N ILE A 82 -3.81 4.70 -5.24
CA ILE A 82 -4.65 5.42 -6.20
C ILE A 82 -4.44 4.97 -7.64
N ARG A 83 -3.36 4.24 -7.93
CA ARG A 83 -3.06 3.76 -9.27
C ARG A 83 -4.04 2.64 -9.59
N LYS A 84 -4.91 2.91 -10.56
CA LYS A 84 -5.90 1.96 -11.05
C LYS A 84 -5.32 0.94 -12.04
N ASP A 85 -4.15 1.22 -12.61
CA ASP A 85 -3.54 0.29 -13.57
C ASP A 85 -3.05 -0.94 -12.81
N THR A 86 -3.89 -1.98 -12.75
CA THR A 86 -3.47 -3.27 -12.22
C THR A 86 -3.04 -4.15 -13.40
N PRO A 87 -1.98 -4.96 -13.24
CA PRO A 87 -1.69 -6.01 -14.21
C PRO A 87 -2.83 -7.04 -14.31
N TRP A 88 -3.79 -7.03 -13.39
CA TRP A 88 -4.99 -7.87 -13.41
C TRP A 88 -6.04 -7.42 -14.42
N ASP A 89 -6.16 -6.11 -14.66
CA ASP A 89 -6.99 -5.60 -15.75
C ASP A 89 -6.42 -6.07 -17.08
N PHE A 90 -5.09 -5.95 -17.25
CA PHE A 90 -4.40 -6.50 -18.42
C PHE A 90 -4.49 -8.02 -18.49
N ARG A 91 -4.38 -8.75 -17.37
CA ARG A 91 -4.55 -10.20 -17.34
C ARG A 91 -5.96 -10.60 -17.78
N THR A 92 -6.99 -9.90 -17.32
CA THR A 92 -8.38 -10.15 -17.72
C THR A 92 -8.57 -9.90 -19.21
N GLU A 93 -7.98 -8.82 -19.74
CA GLU A 93 -7.96 -8.55 -21.19
C GLU A 93 -7.20 -9.64 -21.94
N TRP A 94 -6.03 -10.05 -21.46
CA TRP A 94 -5.21 -11.10 -22.06
C TRP A 94 -5.95 -12.45 -22.08
N GLU A 95 -6.50 -12.91 -20.95
CA GLU A 95 -7.27 -14.17 -20.86
C GLU A 95 -8.49 -14.14 -21.80
N LYS A 96 -9.13 -12.97 -21.96
CA LYS A 96 -10.25 -12.79 -22.89
C LYS A 96 -9.82 -12.87 -24.36
N GLU A 97 -8.67 -12.30 -24.71
CA GLU A 97 -8.15 -12.28 -26.08
C GLU A 97 -7.47 -13.61 -26.47
N THR A 98 -6.82 -14.30 -25.53
CA THR A 98 -6.10 -15.55 -25.80
C THR A 98 -6.92 -16.81 -25.52
N GLY A 99 -7.96 -16.72 -24.68
CA GLY A 99 -8.74 -17.87 -24.21
C GLY A 99 -8.01 -18.77 -23.22
N ASP A 100 -6.79 -18.39 -22.80
CA ASP A 100 -5.92 -19.17 -21.94
C ASP A 100 -6.07 -18.67 -20.50
N THR A 101 -6.69 -19.45 -19.62
CA THR A 101 -6.88 -19.10 -18.20
C THR A 101 -5.75 -19.69 -17.35
N LEU A 102 -5.03 -18.83 -16.63
CA LEU A 102 -3.93 -19.20 -15.72
C LEU A 102 -4.39 -19.65 -14.33
#